data_AF-A0A5J4K3C0-F1
#
_entry.id   AF-A0A5J4K3C0-F1
#
_cell.length_a   1.000
_cell.length_b   1.000
_cell.length_c   1.000
_cell.angle_alpha   90.00
_cell.angle_beta   90.00
_cell.angle_gamma   90.00
#
_symmetry.space_group_name_H-M   'P 1'
#
loop_
_entity.id
_entity.type
_entity.pdbx_description
1 polymer ?
#
loop_
_entity_poly.entity_id
_entity_poly.type
_entity_poly.pdbx_seq_one_letter_code
_entity_poly.pdbx_strand_id
1 'polypeptide(L)'
;MAKKRKKNSGSGSSAVQRRAQIQAQAQLQSRSQQSTSGANAGGVQGGNASPSASGTTGAPTRSVSTSTARSSTRTESTSRPSSSARQPQRRYTRQRISGRTRWLIVAGALVVVLAIIGGFIFLSQQHSSPGARGGTDPEVLNTVTRLDANLLAQIGTGGQKNPLQAVTNRDRLVGPHGKPEVFYWGAEFCPYCAAERWSLVVALSRFGHFSALPETTSSSSDVYPDTATFTFYGSSYTSSYIDFVPLEVEDRNQQPLQTPNQDQQQLVNALNPSGGFPFLDIANIYMSQGQTVDPGLLSGLSQKDIAIQMTNSSTSISKSILGVANYLTAGICVATNDQPASVCKASFIQTIEKQLPRVALARSDSVAVNLTSLSEGLPPTSSSRPRSGSRSI
;
A
#
# COMPACT_ATOMS: atom_id res chain seq x y z
N MET A 1 59.14 29.73 23.39
CA MET A 1 57.90 30.50 23.15
C MET A 1 56.90 29.65 22.37
N ALA A 2 55.59 29.82 22.55
CA ALA A 2 54.58 28.90 22.03
C ALA A 2 53.97 29.34 20.68
N LYS A 3 53.66 28.37 19.80
CA LYS A 3 52.76 28.56 18.64
C LYS A 3 51.43 27.83 18.88
N LYS A 4 50.33 28.57 18.91
CA LYS A 4 48.97 28.01 19.09
C LYS A 4 48.57 27.17 17.86
N ARG A 5 47.99 25.99 18.10
CA ARG A 5 47.17 25.29 17.09
C ARG A 5 45.89 26.10 16.84
N LYS A 6 45.48 26.26 15.57
CA LYS A 6 44.14 26.73 15.19
C LYS A 6 43.36 25.52 14.67
N LYS A 7 42.19 25.23 15.23
CA LYS A 7 41.39 24.02 14.96
C LYS A 7 40.20 24.41 14.08
N ASN A 8 40.16 23.96 12.83
CA ASN A 8 39.04 24.26 11.94
C ASN A 8 37.81 23.41 12.28
N SER A 9 36.71 24.07 12.62
CA SER A 9 35.37 23.48 12.79
C SER A 9 34.59 23.62 11.48
N GLY A 10 34.44 22.53 10.72
CA GLY A 10 33.90 22.59 9.35
C GLY A 10 32.96 21.45 8.92
N SER A 11 32.45 20.63 9.85
CA SER A 11 31.64 19.44 9.52
C SER A 11 30.16 19.48 9.98
N GLY A 12 29.76 20.45 10.81
CA GLY A 12 28.42 20.46 11.41
C GLY A 12 27.31 21.05 10.53
N SER A 13 27.62 22.04 9.69
CA SER A 13 26.59 22.86 9.03
C SER A 13 25.84 22.11 7.92
N SER A 14 26.53 21.29 7.13
CA SER A 14 25.97 20.63 5.95
C SER A 14 24.89 19.60 6.31
N ALA A 15 25.06 18.84 7.39
CA ALA A 15 24.08 17.86 7.86
C ALA A 15 22.78 18.55 8.35
N VAL A 16 22.92 19.66 9.09
CA VAL A 16 21.77 20.44 9.58
C VAL A 16 21.01 21.09 8.42
N GLN A 17 21.73 21.67 7.45
CA GLN A 17 21.11 22.29 6.27
C GLN A 17 20.43 21.26 5.36
N ARG A 18 20.99 20.06 5.20
CA ARG A 18 20.31 18.94 4.49
C ARG A 18 19.04 18.50 5.21
N ARG A 19 19.06 18.31 6.53
CA ARG A 19 17.86 17.98 7.32
C ARG A 19 16.76 19.04 7.18
N ALA A 20 17.12 20.33 7.21
CA ALA A 20 16.17 21.42 7.00
C ALA A 20 15.55 21.42 5.59
N GLN A 21 16.33 21.11 4.55
CA GLN A 21 15.82 21.03 3.16
C GLN A 21 14.84 19.86 2.97
N ILE A 22 15.14 18.69 3.53
CA ILE A 22 14.26 17.50 3.48
C ILE A 22 12.91 17.80 4.17
N GLN A 23 12.95 18.39 5.36
CA GLN A 23 11.73 18.78 6.10
C GLN A 23 10.90 19.83 5.36
N ALA A 24 11.55 20.81 4.72
CA ALA A 24 10.85 21.84 3.93
C ALA A 24 10.15 21.26 2.68
N GLN A 25 10.74 20.26 2.02
CA GLN A 25 10.14 19.61 0.85
C GLN A 25 8.92 18.76 1.22
N ALA A 26 8.97 18.03 2.35
CA ALA A 26 7.82 17.27 2.85
C ALA A 26 6.59 18.17 3.13
N GLN A 27 6.80 19.37 3.67
CA GLN A 27 5.73 20.34 3.94
C GLN A 27 5.11 20.98 2.68
N LEU A 28 5.81 20.97 1.54
CA LEU A 28 5.26 21.44 0.27
C LEU A 28 4.36 20.40 -0.40
N GLN A 29 4.68 19.10 -0.22
CA GLN A 29 3.87 18.00 -0.76
C GLN A 29 2.54 17.81 -0.02
N SER A 30 2.48 18.04 1.29
CA SER A 30 1.22 17.97 2.04
C SER A 30 0.25 19.13 1.68
N ARG A 31 0.78 20.34 1.43
CA ARG A 31 -0.03 21.49 1.02
C ARG A 31 -0.69 21.34 -0.36
N SER A 32 -0.11 20.58 -1.29
CA SER A 32 -0.72 20.41 -2.62
C SER A 32 -2.01 19.58 -2.59
N GLN A 33 -2.10 18.59 -1.69
CA GLN A 33 -3.29 17.73 -1.55
C GLN A 33 -4.46 18.45 -0.85
N GLN A 34 -4.19 19.44 0.00
CA GLN A 34 -5.23 20.16 0.74
C GLN A 34 -6.01 21.17 -0.12
N SER A 35 -5.56 21.43 -1.36
CA SER A 35 -6.18 22.37 -2.30
C SER A 35 -7.46 21.83 -2.98
N THR A 36 -7.67 20.51 -2.98
CA THR A 36 -8.76 19.84 -3.73
C THR A 36 -9.98 19.47 -2.87
N SER A 37 -10.19 20.11 -1.73
CA SER A 37 -11.25 19.73 -0.76
C SER A 37 -11.95 20.94 -0.13
N GLY A 38 -12.55 21.82 -0.95
CA GLY A 38 -13.06 23.12 -0.48
C GLY A 38 -14.21 23.74 -1.28
N ALA A 39 -15.29 22.99 -1.60
CA ALA A 39 -16.49 23.57 -2.23
C ALA A 39 -17.80 22.77 -1.95
N ASN A 40 -18.42 22.98 -0.78
CA ASN A 40 -19.89 22.87 -0.60
C ASN A 40 -20.35 23.24 0.83
N ALA A 41 -20.89 24.44 1.03
CA ALA A 41 -21.74 24.82 2.17
C ALA A 41 -22.49 26.14 1.91
N GLY A 42 -23.78 26.20 2.25
CA GLY A 42 -24.65 27.38 2.12
C GLY A 42 -25.40 27.45 0.76
N GLY A 43 -26.61 28.02 0.68
CA GLY A 43 -27.46 28.59 1.73
C GLY A 43 -28.85 28.95 1.17
N VAL A 44 -29.90 28.97 2.00
CA VAL A 44 -31.31 29.04 1.54
C VAL A 44 -31.81 30.47 1.31
N GLN A 45 -32.32 30.73 0.10
CA GLN A 45 -33.36 31.70 -0.28
C GLN A 45 -33.85 31.33 -1.71
N GLY A 46 -35.07 31.61 -2.17
CA GLY A 46 -36.21 32.25 -1.50
C GLY A 46 -36.99 33.18 -2.46
N GLY A 47 -37.77 32.65 -3.41
CA GLY A 47 -38.51 33.47 -4.37
C GLY A 47 -39.61 32.72 -5.15
N ASN A 48 -40.75 33.39 -5.37
CA ASN A 48 -41.91 32.86 -6.11
C ASN A 48 -41.81 33.16 -7.62
N ALA A 49 -42.19 32.19 -8.47
CA ALA A 49 -42.82 32.45 -9.76
C ALA A 49 -43.60 31.22 -10.27
N SER A 50 -44.77 31.45 -10.85
CA SER A 50 -45.58 30.50 -11.64
C SER A 50 -46.40 31.35 -12.63
N PRO A 51 -46.78 30.85 -13.83
CA PRO A 51 -48.11 30.25 -13.97
C PRO A 51 -48.27 29.18 -15.09
N SER A 52 -49.53 28.78 -15.33
CA SER A 52 -50.08 28.02 -16.48
C SER A 52 -49.92 26.49 -16.40
N ALA A 53 -50.97 25.69 -16.13
CA ALA A 53 -52.20 25.36 -16.92
C ALA A 53 -52.00 24.07 -17.74
N SER A 54 -52.96 23.14 -17.91
CA SER A 54 -54.41 23.04 -17.64
C SER A 54 -54.80 21.57 -17.29
N GLY A 55 -56.03 21.14 -16.96
CA GLY A 55 -57.32 21.81 -16.69
C GLY A 55 -58.51 20.81 -16.71
N THR A 56 -59.69 21.22 -16.23
CA THR A 56 -61.01 20.50 -16.27
C THR A 56 -61.12 19.16 -15.50
N THR A 57 -62.19 18.84 -14.75
CA THR A 57 -63.48 19.52 -14.50
C THR A 57 -63.50 20.16 -13.08
N GLY A 58 -64.57 20.31 -12.27
CA GLY A 58 -66.00 19.97 -12.37
C GLY A 58 -66.79 20.45 -11.13
N ALA A 59 -68.11 20.64 -11.26
CA ALA A 59 -69.01 21.21 -10.23
C ALA A 59 -70.50 20.93 -10.59
N PRO A 60 -71.56 21.46 -9.91
CA PRO A 60 -71.60 22.24 -8.65
C PRO A 60 -72.76 21.87 -7.65
N THR A 61 -72.95 22.74 -6.62
CA THR A 61 -74.20 23.03 -5.86
C THR A 61 -74.43 22.26 -4.54
N ARG A 62 -75.03 22.83 -3.47
CA ARG A 62 -75.60 24.19 -3.25
C ARG A 62 -75.69 24.57 -1.75
N SER A 63 -75.58 25.87 -1.44
CA SER A 63 -76.21 26.65 -0.32
C SER A 63 -76.00 26.21 1.17
N VAL A 64 -75.69 27.05 2.18
CA VAL A 64 -76.22 28.38 2.60
C VAL A 64 -77.66 28.28 3.16
N SER A 65 -78.04 28.72 4.38
CA SER A 65 -77.33 29.24 5.57
C SER A 65 -78.30 29.33 6.77
N THR A 66 -77.78 29.54 8.00
CA THR A 66 -78.45 30.21 9.16
C THR A 66 -79.74 29.57 9.77
N SER A 67 -80.11 29.76 11.04
CA SER A 67 -79.42 30.21 12.27
C SER A 67 -80.32 30.01 13.52
N THR A 68 -79.81 30.41 14.70
CA THR A 68 -80.56 30.82 15.91
C THR A 68 -80.95 29.70 16.90
N ALA A 69 -80.89 30.04 18.20
CA ALA A 69 -81.26 29.17 19.32
C ALA A 69 -82.20 29.90 20.29
N ARG A 70 -82.95 29.15 21.11
CA ARG A 70 -83.54 29.63 22.39
C ARG A 70 -83.86 28.46 23.33
N SER A 71 -84.31 28.76 24.55
CA SER A 71 -83.98 27.97 25.75
C SER A 71 -85.18 27.51 26.60
N SER A 72 -84.85 26.62 27.56
CA SER A 72 -85.31 26.57 28.97
C SER A 72 -86.73 26.14 29.36
N THR A 73 -86.80 24.95 30.00
CA THR A 73 -87.52 24.53 31.23
C THR A 73 -86.94 23.13 31.61
N ARG A 74 -86.67 22.67 32.86
CA ARG A 74 -87.33 22.69 34.20
C ARG A 74 -88.69 21.93 34.19
N THR A 75 -89.14 21.10 35.14
CA THR A 75 -89.00 20.94 36.62
C THR A 75 -89.59 19.55 36.99
N GLU A 76 -89.24 18.72 37.99
CA GLU A 76 -88.03 18.33 38.76
C GLU A 76 -88.38 16.98 39.50
N SER A 77 -87.41 16.23 40.06
CA SER A 77 -87.57 14.95 40.84
C SER A 77 -88.06 13.70 40.06
N THR A 78 -87.88 12.42 40.45
CA THR A 78 -87.27 11.71 41.62
C THR A 78 -86.74 10.33 41.10
N SER A 79 -86.14 9.33 41.79
CA SER A 79 -85.76 9.04 43.20
C SER A 79 -84.51 8.11 43.27
N ARG A 80 -84.50 7.06 44.11
CA ARG A 80 -83.45 6.02 44.30
C ARG A 80 -84.09 4.77 44.94
N PRO A 81 -83.57 3.54 44.75
CA PRO A 81 -82.50 3.05 45.62
C PRO A 81 -81.37 2.32 44.86
N SER A 82 -80.38 1.81 45.59
CA SER A 82 -79.08 1.32 45.07
C SER A 82 -78.82 -0.17 45.31
N SER A 83 -78.18 -0.83 44.34
CA SER A 83 -77.60 -2.18 44.46
C SER A 83 -76.22 -2.26 43.78
N SER A 84 -75.38 -3.23 44.18
CA SER A 84 -74.00 -3.41 43.71
C SER A 84 -73.95 -3.74 42.20
N ALA A 85 -73.18 -3.07 41.34
CA ALA A 85 -71.73 -2.84 41.33
C ALA A 85 -70.89 -4.06 40.89
N ARG A 86 -70.56 -4.14 39.57
CA ARG A 86 -69.44 -4.93 39.01
C ARG A 86 -69.08 -4.49 37.57
N GLN A 87 -68.05 -3.67 37.41
CA GLN A 87 -67.28 -3.54 36.16
C GLN A 87 -65.80 -3.22 36.48
N PRO A 88 -64.81 -4.03 36.04
CA PRO A 88 -63.40 -3.83 36.37
C PRO A 88 -62.66 -3.01 35.29
N GLN A 89 -62.53 -1.69 35.47
CA GLN A 89 -61.59 -0.91 34.67
C GLN A 89 -60.14 -1.16 35.11
N ARG A 90 -59.35 -1.85 34.27
CA ARG A 90 -57.90 -1.93 34.41
C ARG A 90 -57.26 -0.56 34.15
N ARG A 91 -57.00 0.20 35.22
CA ARG A 91 -56.18 1.42 35.16
C ARG A 91 -54.73 1.05 34.80
N TYR A 92 -54.19 1.63 33.73
CA TYR A 92 -52.75 1.56 33.45
C TYR A 92 -51.98 2.40 34.47
N THR A 93 -51.45 1.74 35.51
CA THR A 93 -50.56 2.36 36.50
C THR A 93 -49.18 2.61 35.91
N ARG A 94 -48.97 3.81 35.34
CA ARG A 94 -47.64 4.28 34.91
C ARG A 94 -46.72 4.47 36.12
N GLN A 95 -46.08 3.38 36.56
CA GLN A 95 -45.13 3.39 37.67
C GLN A 95 -43.99 4.39 37.40
N ARG A 96 -43.95 5.48 38.18
CA ARG A 96 -42.82 6.41 38.21
C ARG A 96 -41.67 5.77 39.00
N ILE A 97 -40.86 4.95 38.32
CA ILE A 97 -39.59 4.48 38.88
C ILE A 97 -38.70 5.70 39.18
N SER A 98 -38.12 5.74 40.38
CA SER A 98 -37.34 6.88 40.88
C SER A 98 -36.15 7.21 39.97
N GLY A 99 -35.90 8.50 39.75
CA GLY A 99 -34.75 8.98 38.97
C GLY A 99 -33.39 8.56 39.53
N ARG A 100 -33.32 8.23 40.83
CA ARG A 100 -32.10 7.75 41.51
C ARG A 100 -31.60 6.42 40.94
N THR A 101 -32.50 5.51 40.52
CA THR A 101 -32.11 4.20 39.97
C THR A 101 -31.55 4.32 38.55
N ARG A 102 -32.00 5.31 37.76
CA ARG A 102 -31.46 5.56 36.42
C ARG A 102 -30.00 6.00 36.45
N TRP A 103 -29.63 6.86 37.39
CA TRP A 103 -28.25 7.29 37.59
C TRP A 103 -27.31 6.12 37.96
N LEU A 104 -27.78 5.17 38.78
CA LEU A 104 -26.98 3.98 39.12
C LEU A 104 -26.76 3.06 37.91
N ILE A 105 -27.76 2.89 37.04
CA ILE A 105 -27.62 2.10 35.80
C ILE A 105 -26.66 2.80 34.81
N VAL A 106 -26.76 4.12 34.65
CA VAL A 106 -25.85 4.88 33.78
C VAL A 106 -24.42 4.85 34.32
N ALA A 107 -24.21 5.07 35.62
CA ALA A 107 -22.89 5.00 36.24
C ALA A 107 -22.29 3.59 36.16
N GLY A 108 -23.07 2.54 36.42
CA GLY A 108 -22.64 1.15 36.28
C GLY A 108 -22.24 0.79 34.85
N ALA A 109 -23.04 1.20 33.86
CA ALA A 109 -22.71 1.01 32.44
C ALA A 109 -21.43 1.77 32.04
N LEU A 110 -21.24 3.00 32.54
CA LEU A 110 -20.05 3.80 32.26
C LEU A 110 -18.79 3.18 32.89
N VAL A 111 -18.87 2.66 34.11
CA VAL A 111 -17.77 1.90 34.74
C VAL A 111 -17.47 0.61 33.99
N VAL A 112 -18.47 -0.15 33.53
CA VAL A 112 -18.27 -1.35 32.70
C VAL A 112 -17.64 -1.00 31.35
N VAL A 113 -18.07 0.08 30.70
CA VAL A 113 -17.45 0.58 29.45
C VAL A 113 -16.01 1.02 29.69
N LEU A 114 -15.70 1.72 30.78
CA LEU A 114 -14.32 2.06 31.13
C LEU A 114 -13.46 0.84 31.49
N ALA A 115 -14.05 -0.19 32.11
CA ALA A 115 -13.35 -1.46 32.38
C ALA A 115 -13.10 -2.28 31.10
N ILE A 116 -14.03 -2.25 30.13
CA ILE A 116 -13.85 -2.86 28.81
C ILE A 116 -12.80 -2.09 28.00
N ILE A 117 -12.86 -0.76 27.97
CA ILE A 117 -11.85 0.08 27.30
C ILE A 117 -10.47 -0.10 27.95
N GLY A 118 -10.40 -0.02 29.28
CA GLY A 118 -9.16 -0.24 30.03
C GLY A 118 -8.61 -1.66 29.85
N GLY A 119 -9.47 -2.67 29.84
CA GLY A 119 -9.10 -4.05 29.56
C GLY A 119 -8.62 -4.27 28.12
N PHE A 120 -9.25 -3.63 27.14
CA PHE A 120 -8.85 -3.69 25.73
C PHE A 120 -7.51 -2.98 25.50
N ILE A 121 -7.30 -1.81 26.11
CA ILE A 121 -6.02 -1.09 26.11
C ILE A 121 -4.92 -1.91 26.80
N PHE A 122 -5.23 -2.55 27.93
CA PHE A 122 -4.28 -3.39 28.66
C PHE A 122 -3.91 -4.66 27.87
N LEU A 123 -4.89 -5.33 27.26
CA LEU A 123 -4.66 -6.48 26.38
C LEU A 123 -3.88 -6.08 25.12
N SER A 124 -4.17 -4.93 24.49
CA SER A 124 -3.39 -4.46 23.34
C SER A 124 -1.94 -4.15 23.72
N GLN A 125 -1.69 -3.66 24.95
CA GLN A 125 -0.32 -3.42 25.46
C GLN A 125 0.43 -4.71 25.84
N GLN A 126 -0.26 -5.85 26.07
CA GLN A 126 0.41 -7.12 26.40
C GLN A 126 1.05 -7.82 25.20
N HIS A 127 0.76 -7.40 23.97
CA HIS A 127 1.31 -7.99 22.74
C HIS A 127 2.39 -7.12 22.05
N SER A 128 2.72 -5.94 22.58
CA SER A 128 3.67 -5.01 21.97
C SER A 128 5.05 -5.01 22.65
N SER A 129 5.98 -5.81 22.14
CA SER A 129 7.42 -5.55 22.37
C SER A 129 7.83 -4.27 21.61
N PRO A 130 8.49 -3.28 22.24
CA PRO A 130 8.72 -1.98 21.62
C PRO A 130 9.89 -2.00 20.61
N GLY A 131 9.55 -2.20 19.33
CA GLY A 131 10.35 -1.80 18.16
C GLY A 131 11.73 -2.42 17.94
N ALA A 132 12.25 -3.26 18.84
CA ALA A 132 13.52 -3.94 18.62
C ALA A 132 13.44 -4.90 17.42
N ARG A 133 14.55 -5.09 16.69
CA ARG A 133 14.63 -6.10 15.62
C ARG A 133 14.38 -7.49 16.20
N GLY A 134 13.30 -8.13 15.76
CA GLY A 134 12.94 -9.49 16.11
C GLY A 134 13.51 -10.52 15.12
N GLY A 135 13.64 -11.76 15.58
CA GLY A 135 13.65 -12.90 14.65
C GLY A 135 12.29 -12.99 13.96
N THR A 136 12.24 -13.54 12.75
CA THR A 136 11.00 -13.70 11.99
C THR A 136 10.06 -14.71 12.67
N ASP A 137 8.77 -14.37 12.81
CA ASP A 137 7.74 -15.34 13.15
C ASP A 137 7.57 -16.32 11.97
N PRO A 138 7.77 -17.65 12.16
CA PRO A 138 7.66 -18.62 11.08
C PRO A 138 6.25 -18.69 10.44
N GLU A 139 5.19 -18.36 11.19
CA GLU A 139 3.81 -18.30 10.71
C GLU A 139 3.61 -17.07 9.81
N VAL A 140 4.14 -15.92 10.21
CA VAL A 140 4.16 -14.69 9.39
C VAL A 140 4.94 -14.94 8.10
N LEU A 141 6.17 -15.48 8.20
CA LEU A 141 7.02 -15.77 7.05
C LEU A 141 6.34 -16.75 6.08
N ASN A 142 5.79 -17.86 6.59
CA ASN A 142 5.06 -18.82 5.77
C ASN A 142 3.84 -18.18 5.09
N THR A 143 3.13 -17.29 5.78
CA THR A 143 1.94 -16.62 5.25
C THR A 143 2.29 -15.65 4.13
N VAL A 144 3.28 -14.75 4.30
CA VAL A 144 3.64 -13.75 3.27
C VAL A 144 4.40 -14.35 2.08
N THR A 145 5.16 -15.44 2.29
CA THR A 145 5.95 -16.08 1.22
C THR A 145 5.16 -17.13 0.42
N ARG A 146 4.00 -17.60 0.90
CA ARG A 146 3.20 -18.69 0.27
C ARG A 146 1.72 -18.33 0.09
N LEU A 147 1.43 -17.08 -0.26
CA LEU A 147 0.08 -16.64 -0.62
C LEU A 147 -0.44 -17.42 -1.85
N ASP A 148 -1.73 -17.76 -1.82
CA ASP A 148 -2.37 -18.52 -2.89
C ASP A 148 -2.40 -17.77 -4.24
N ALA A 149 -2.21 -18.50 -5.33
CA ALA A 149 -2.17 -17.94 -6.67
C ALA A 149 -3.54 -17.44 -7.15
N ASN A 150 -4.65 -18.04 -6.69
CA ASN A 150 -6.01 -17.61 -7.02
C ASN A 150 -6.38 -16.35 -6.23
N LEU A 151 -5.96 -16.24 -4.96
CA LEU A 151 -6.02 -15.02 -4.17
C LEU A 151 -5.31 -13.85 -4.88
N LEU A 152 -4.06 -14.06 -5.31
CA LEU A 152 -3.29 -13.06 -6.07
C LEU A 152 -3.96 -12.70 -7.40
N ALA A 153 -4.56 -13.67 -8.10
CA ALA A 153 -5.30 -13.44 -9.34
C ALA A 153 -6.63 -12.71 -9.13
N GLN A 154 -7.36 -13.00 -8.05
CA GLN A 154 -8.63 -12.35 -7.68
C GLN A 154 -8.43 -10.86 -7.38
N ILE A 155 -7.30 -10.50 -6.78
CA ILE A 155 -6.96 -9.11 -6.45
C ILE A 155 -6.47 -8.36 -7.69
N GLY A 156 -5.68 -8.99 -8.56
CA GLY A 156 -5.12 -8.34 -9.75
C GLY A 156 -4.29 -7.11 -9.36
N THR A 157 -4.61 -5.93 -9.86
CA THR A 157 -3.96 -4.66 -9.48
C THR A 157 -4.44 -4.12 -8.12
N GLY A 158 -5.45 -4.72 -7.49
CA GLY A 158 -6.01 -4.27 -6.21
C GLY A 158 -6.60 -2.86 -6.23
N GLY A 159 -6.91 -2.33 -7.42
CA GLY A 159 -7.29 -0.93 -7.62
C GLY A 159 -6.15 0.08 -7.44
N GLN A 160 -4.91 -0.40 -7.25
CA GLN A 160 -3.74 0.45 -7.08
C GLN A 160 -3.29 1.04 -8.43
N LYS A 161 -2.68 2.23 -8.39
CA LYS A 161 -2.02 2.82 -9.56
C LYS A 161 -0.72 2.05 -9.83
N ASN A 162 -0.33 1.97 -11.09
CA ASN A 162 0.97 1.38 -11.47
C ASN A 162 2.10 2.21 -10.82
N PRO A 163 2.96 1.59 -9.98
CA PRO A 163 4.07 2.28 -9.33
C PRO A 163 5.34 2.38 -10.19
N LEU A 164 5.43 1.57 -11.26
CA LEU A 164 6.65 1.41 -12.04
C LEU A 164 6.77 2.47 -13.15
N GLN A 165 7.88 3.20 -13.12
CA GLN A 165 8.30 4.15 -14.14
C GLN A 165 9.35 3.49 -15.04
N ALA A 166 9.30 3.68 -16.36
CA ALA A 166 10.34 3.18 -17.26
C ALA A 166 11.68 3.89 -17.00
N VAL A 167 12.72 3.10 -16.77
CA VAL A 167 14.11 3.55 -16.87
C VAL A 167 14.51 3.43 -18.35
N THR A 168 15.24 4.42 -18.88
CA THR A 168 15.64 4.47 -20.29
C THR A 168 17.08 4.95 -20.45
N ASN A 169 17.71 4.64 -21.59
CA ASN A 169 19.09 5.03 -21.91
C ASN A 169 20.13 4.56 -20.88
N ARG A 170 19.91 3.37 -20.29
CA ARG A 170 20.81 2.69 -19.36
C ARG A 170 20.91 1.22 -19.75
N ASP A 171 22.08 0.63 -19.55
CA ASP A 171 22.28 -0.81 -19.68
C ASP A 171 21.59 -1.54 -18.53
N ARG A 172 21.14 -2.77 -18.78
CA ARG A 172 20.48 -3.62 -17.79
C ARG A 172 21.36 -3.80 -16.55
N LEU A 173 20.84 -3.46 -15.37
CA LEU A 173 21.53 -3.73 -14.10
C LEU A 173 21.53 -5.24 -13.83
N VAL A 174 22.73 -5.77 -13.58
CA VAL A 174 22.97 -7.17 -13.23
C VAL A 174 23.74 -7.23 -11.92
N GLY A 175 23.31 -8.11 -11.02
CA GLY A 175 23.81 -8.19 -9.66
C GLY A 175 25.00 -9.13 -9.50
N PRO A 176 25.43 -9.38 -8.23
CA PRO A 176 26.67 -10.09 -7.92
C PRO A 176 26.81 -11.51 -8.48
N HIS A 177 25.72 -12.16 -8.89
CA HIS A 177 25.72 -13.50 -9.50
C HIS A 177 25.32 -13.47 -10.99
N GLY A 178 25.37 -12.30 -11.63
CA GLY A 178 25.09 -12.12 -13.07
C GLY A 178 23.61 -12.20 -13.47
N LYS A 179 22.69 -12.24 -12.50
CA LYS A 179 21.24 -12.19 -12.76
C LYS A 179 20.75 -10.73 -12.79
N PRO A 180 19.58 -10.44 -13.38
CA PRO A 180 18.91 -9.14 -13.24
C PRO A 180 18.86 -8.69 -11.77
N GLU A 181 19.35 -7.49 -11.48
CA GLU A 181 19.32 -6.95 -10.12
C GLU A 181 17.94 -6.39 -9.77
N VAL A 182 17.49 -6.63 -8.54
CA VAL A 182 16.41 -5.88 -7.90
C VAL A 182 17.04 -5.13 -6.73
N PHE A 183 17.32 -3.85 -6.93
CA PHE A 183 17.99 -2.99 -5.95
C PHE A 183 16.95 -2.27 -5.08
N TYR A 184 17.10 -2.35 -3.76
CA TYR A 184 16.22 -1.65 -2.81
C TYR A 184 17.02 -0.70 -1.93
N TRP A 185 16.56 0.55 -1.84
CA TRP A 185 17.10 1.61 -1.00
C TRP A 185 16.05 2.04 0.02
N GLY A 186 16.31 1.73 1.29
CA GLY A 186 15.40 1.97 2.40
C GLY A 186 16.10 2.47 3.65
N ALA A 187 15.28 2.76 4.65
CA ALA A 187 15.69 3.00 6.02
C ALA A 187 14.62 2.41 6.94
N GLU A 188 15.00 1.86 8.09
CA GLU A 188 14.04 1.22 8.99
C GLU A 188 13.11 2.25 9.63
N PHE A 189 13.57 3.48 9.92
CA PHE A 189 12.73 4.51 10.56
C PHE A 189 11.50 4.91 9.74
N CYS A 190 11.59 4.74 8.42
CA CYS A 190 10.67 5.27 7.43
C CYS A 190 9.37 4.43 7.36
N PRO A 191 8.20 4.97 7.74
CA PRO A 191 6.93 4.21 7.71
C PRO A 191 6.46 3.90 6.29
N TYR A 192 6.77 4.77 5.33
CA TYR A 192 6.55 4.56 3.90
C TYR A 192 7.29 3.34 3.38
N CYS A 193 8.51 3.13 3.87
CA CYS A 193 9.33 1.96 3.62
C CYS A 193 8.74 0.73 4.31
N ALA A 194 8.30 0.89 5.57
CA ALA A 194 7.67 -0.16 6.36
C ALA A 194 6.43 -0.76 5.65
N ALA A 195 5.60 0.08 5.02
CA ALA A 195 4.47 -0.38 4.22
C ALA A 195 4.90 -1.06 2.90
N GLU A 196 5.82 -0.44 2.15
CA GLU A 196 6.26 -0.92 0.83
C GLU A 196 6.99 -2.28 0.88
N ARG A 197 7.73 -2.57 1.97
CA ARG A 197 8.45 -3.84 2.16
C ARG A 197 7.53 -5.06 2.07
N TRP A 198 6.29 -4.97 2.54
CA TRP A 198 5.33 -6.09 2.45
C TRP A 198 5.06 -6.49 0.99
N SER A 199 4.84 -5.51 0.11
CA SER A 199 4.58 -5.73 -1.31
C SER A 199 5.80 -6.34 -2.02
N LEU A 200 6.99 -5.85 -1.67
CA LEU A 200 8.25 -6.33 -2.23
C LEU A 200 8.59 -7.75 -1.75
N VAL A 201 8.36 -8.09 -0.48
CA VAL A 201 8.53 -9.45 0.06
C VAL A 201 7.63 -10.45 -0.67
N VAL A 202 6.35 -10.11 -0.89
CA VAL A 202 5.43 -10.97 -1.65
C VAL A 202 5.89 -11.15 -3.09
N ALA A 203 6.33 -10.07 -3.76
CA ALA A 203 6.82 -10.16 -5.14
C ALA A 203 8.08 -11.03 -5.24
N LEU A 204 9.10 -10.78 -4.41
CA LEU A 204 10.36 -11.53 -4.40
C LEU A 204 10.18 -13.02 -4.06
N SER A 205 9.21 -13.36 -3.21
CA SER A 205 8.90 -14.76 -2.84
C SER A 205 8.37 -15.61 -4.00
N ARG A 206 8.00 -14.98 -5.13
CA ARG A 206 7.58 -15.69 -6.36
C ARG A 206 8.76 -16.07 -7.25
N PHE A 207 9.93 -15.45 -7.04
CA PHE A 207 11.16 -15.68 -7.80
C PHE A 207 12.27 -16.34 -6.95
N GLY A 208 12.03 -16.59 -5.67
CA GLY A 208 13.05 -17.06 -4.74
C GLY A 208 12.50 -17.31 -3.34
N HIS A 209 13.39 -17.53 -2.38
CA HIS A 209 13.04 -17.90 -1.01
C HIS A 209 13.81 -17.07 0.01
N PHE A 210 13.10 -16.50 0.99
CA PHE A 210 13.67 -15.95 2.21
C PHE A 210 13.85 -17.05 3.25
N SER A 211 15.10 -17.35 3.63
CA SER A 211 15.42 -18.23 4.77
C SER A 211 15.56 -17.45 6.09
N ALA A 212 15.75 -16.14 6.02
CA ALA A 212 15.66 -15.20 7.13
C ALA A 212 15.11 -13.85 6.64
N LEU A 213 14.23 -13.22 7.41
CA LEU A 213 13.63 -11.92 7.11
C LEU A 213 13.26 -11.21 8.42
N PRO A 214 14.22 -10.59 9.14
CA PRO A 214 13.99 -10.10 10.49
C PRO A 214 12.84 -9.08 10.57
N GLU A 215 12.12 -9.06 11.69
CA GLU A 215 10.97 -8.17 11.89
C GLU A 215 11.40 -6.89 12.62
N THR A 216 10.73 -5.76 12.34
CA THR A 216 11.01 -4.47 12.98
C THR A 216 9.78 -3.54 12.90
N THR A 217 9.85 -2.37 13.53
CA THR A 217 8.88 -1.28 13.33
C THR A 217 9.54 -0.04 12.72
N SER A 218 8.75 0.84 12.13
CA SER A 218 9.19 2.22 11.83
C SER A 218 9.53 2.99 13.11
N SER A 219 10.04 4.22 12.97
CA SER A 219 10.27 5.07 14.14
C SER A 219 8.98 5.30 14.93
N SER A 220 9.06 5.25 16.25
CA SER A 220 8.00 5.61 17.20
C SER A 220 7.68 7.11 17.24
N SER A 221 8.37 7.94 16.43
CA SER A 221 8.20 9.39 16.38
C SER A 221 7.99 9.96 14.97
N ASP A 222 7.64 9.12 13.99
CA ASP A 222 7.26 9.55 12.64
C ASP A 222 5.73 9.72 12.52
N VAL A 223 5.23 10.19 11.37
CA VAL A 223 3.80 10.48 11.15
C VAL A 223 2.89 9.24 11.18
N TYR A 224 3.46 8.05 10.97
CA TYR A 224 2.84 6.75 11.25
C TYR A 224 3.79 5.96 12.19
N PRO A 225 3.65 6.16 13.51
CA PRO A 225 4.61 5.61 14.48
C PRO A 225 4.50 4.09 14.57
N ASP A 226 5.64 3.42 14.75
CA ASP A 226 5.75 1.98 14.97
C ASP A 226 5.00 1.08 13.95
N THR A 227 4.99 1.50 12.67
CA THR A 227 4.43 0.72 11.55
C THR A 227 5.12 -0.64 11.47
N ALA A 228 4.37 -1.72 11.70
CA ALA A 228 4.87 -3.10 11.71
C ALA A 228 5.34 -3.57 10.31
N THR A 229 6.55 -4.15 10.26
CA THR A 229 7.21 -4.51 9.00
C THR A 229 8.36 -5.52 9.20
N PHE A 230 9.09 -5.78 8.13
CA PHE A 230 10.36 -6.48 8.09
C PHE A 230 11.52 -5.48 7.93
N THR A 231 12.75 -5.95 8.13
CA THR A 231 13.96 -5.28 7.64
C THR A 231 14.70 -6.21 6.70
N PHE A 232 15.28 -5.67 5.63
CA PHE A 232 16.17 -6.45 4.77
C PHE A 232 17.59 -6.54 5.34
N TYR A 233 17.94 -5.73 6.35
CA TYR A 233 19.20 -5.85 7.07
C TYR A 233 19.27 -7.19 7.81
N GLY A 234 20.26 -8.01 7.48
CA GLY A 234 20.38 -9.37 8.04
C GLY A 234 19.35 -10.38 7.49
N SER A 235 18.58 -10.01 6.46
CA SER A 235 17.78 -10.98 5.70
C SER A 235 18.67 -11.93 4.88
N SER A 236 18.11 -13.06 4.46
CA SER A 236 18.78 -14.04 3.59
C SER A 236 17.81 -14.51 2.52
N TYR A 237 18.10 -14.14 1.27
CA TYR A 237 17.27 -14.42 0.10
C TYR A 237 18.07 -15.19 -0.96
N THR A 238 17.46 -16.21 -1.57
CA THR A 238 18.06 -16.99 -2.66
C THR A 238 17.11 -17.07 -3.86
N SER A 239 17.64 -16.93 -5.07
CA SER A 239 16.87 -16.97 -6.32
C SER A 239 17.72 -17.45 -7.49
N SER A 240 17.09 -18.23 -8.38
CA SER A 240 17.64 -18.65 -9.68
C SER A 240 17.38 -17.64 -10.80
N TYR A 241 16.60 -16.57 -10.56
CA TYR A 241 16.07 -15.68 -11.59
C TYR A 241 16.53 -14.22 -11.43
N ILE A 242 16.72 -13.74 -10.21
CA ILE A 242 17.16 -12.37 -9.89
C ILE A 242 18.26 -12.36 -8.83
N ASP A 243 18.98 -11.26 -8.72
CA ASP A 243 19.78 -10.92 -7.55
C ASP A 243 19.07 -9.79 -6.78
N PHE A 244 18.66 -10.06 -5.54
CA PHE A 244 18.08 -9.04 -4.66
C PHE A 244 19.20 -8.34 -3.88
N VAL A 245 19.34 -7.04 -4.04
CA VAL A 245 20.40 -6.22 -3.42
C VAL A 245 19.75 -5.12 -2.57
N PRO A 246 19.36 -5.43 -1.33
CA PRO A 246 18.82 -4.43 -0.40
C PRO A 246 19.92 -3.64 0.32
N LEU A 247 19.59 -2.38 0.62
CA LEU A 247 20.39 -1.50 1.47
C LEU A 247 19.45 -0.71 2.40
N GLU A 248 19.51 -1.01 3.70
CA GLU A 248 18.84 -0.27 4.76
C GLU A 248 19.87 0.70 5.38
N VAL A 249 19.85 1.97 5.01
CA VAL A 249 20.96 2.89 5.33
C VAL A 249 20.92 3.46 6.76
N GLU A 250 19.73 3.52 7.36
CA GLU A 250 19.51 3.96 8.75
C GLU A 250 18.59 2.98 9.49
N ASP A 251 18.82 2.80 10.80
CA ASP A 251 17.95 2.04 11.69
C ASP A 251 16.68 2.83 12.07
N ARG A 252 15.77 2.21 12.84
CA ARG A 252 14.53 2.89 13.25
C ARG A 252 14.73 4.11 14.16
N ASN A 253 15.95 4.30 14.66
CA ASN A 253 16.36 5.38 15.55
C ASN A 253 17.23 6.43 14.80
N GLN A 254 17.23 6.40 13.46
CA GLN A 254 18.02 7.29 12.59
C GLN A 254 19.54 7.23 12.85
N GLN A 255 20.04 6.04 13.22
CA GLN A 255 21.47 5.74 13.31
C GLN A 255 21.92 5.02 12.02
N PRO A 256 23.11 5.32 11.46
CA PRO A 256 23.61 4.64 10.26
C PRO A 256 23.68 3.11 10.46
N LEU A 257 23.19 2.37 9.46
CA LEU A 257 23.04 0.92 9.50
C LEU A 257 23.82 0.21 8.39
N GLN A 258 23.71 0.69 7.14
CA GLN A 258 24.53 0.26 6.02
C GLN A 258 25.06 1.48 5.23
N THR A 259 26.31 1.39 4.78
CA THR A 259 26.91 2.38 3.88
C THR A 259 26.84 1.86 2.44
N PRO A 260 26.33 2.62 1.46
CA PRO A 260 26.35 2.19 0.05
C PRO A 260 27.79 2.04 -0.46
N ASN A 261 27.99 1.07 -1.35
CA ASN A 261 29.19 1.02 -2.18
C ASN A 261 29.13 2.11 -3.28
N GLN A 262 30.21 2.24 -4.07
CA GLN A 262 30.30 3.27 -5.11
C GLN A 262 29.18 3.15 -6.15
N ASP A 263 28.87 1.94 -6.60
CA ASP A 263 27.96 1.70 -7.72
C ASP A 263 26.49 1.87 -7.31
N GLN A 264 26.14 1.43 -6.09
CA GLN A 264 24.88 1.72 -5.42
C GLN A 264 24.69 3.24 -5.26
N GLN A 265 25.72 3.97 -4.83
CA GLN A 265 25.66 5.43 -4.70
C GLN A 265 25.52 6.12 -6.07
N GLN A 266 26.15 5.59 -7.13
CA GLN A 266 25.96 6.08 -8.51
C GLN A 266 24.54 5.82 -9.03
N LEU A 267 23.98 4.63 -8.78
CA LEU A 267 22.61 4.26 -9.15
C LEU A 267 21.58 5.19 -8.48
N VAL A 268 21.72 5.41 -7.16
CA VAL A 268 20.88 6.34 -6.40
C VAL A 268 21.07 7.78 -6.89
N ASN A 269 22.30 8.24 -7.12
CA ASN A 269 22.52 9.59 -7.65
C ASN A 269 21.91 9.81 -9.06
N ALA A 270 21.86 8.76 -9.88
CA ALA A 270 21.34 8.84 -11.25
C ALA A 270 19.81 8.75 -11.34
N LEU A 271 19.19 7.86 -10.54
CA LEU A 271 17.74 7.58 -10.62
C LEU A 271 16.94 8.25 -9.48
N ASN A 272 17.52 8.34 -8.28
CA ASN A 272 16.89 8.89 -7.07
C ASN A 272 17.72 10.07 -6.48
N PRO A 273 17.93 11.18 -7.23
CA PRO A 273 18.82 12.26 -6.82
C PRO A 273 18.37 13.06 -5.58
N SER A 274 17.14 12.84 -5.09
CA SER A 274 16.66 13.35 -3.80
C SER A 274 17.15 12.52 -2.60
N GLY A 275 17.60 11.28 -2.83
CA GLY A 275 17.91 10.29 -1.80
C GLY A 275 16.68 9.75 -1.07
N GLY A 276 15.47 10.02 -1.56
CA GLY A 276 14.21 9.69 -0.87
C GLY A 276 13.98 8.19 -0.71
N PHE A 277 13.12 7.82 0.24
CA PHE A 277 12.78 6.43 0.56
C PHE A 277 11.26 6.20 0.54
N PRO A 278 10.81 4.96 0.23
CA PRO A 278 11.58 3.89 -0.38
C PRO A 278 11.96 4.21 -1.83
N PHE A 279 13.02 3.58 -2.32
CA PHE A 279 13.37 3.54 -3.74
C PHE A 279 13.66 2.10 -4.15
N LEU A 280 13.20 1.73 -5.35
CA LEU A 280 13.39 0.42 -5.95
C LEU A 280 13.85 0.62 -7.40
N ASP A 281 14.89 -0.09 -7.82
CA ASP A 281 15.21 -0.34 -9.22
C ASP A 281 15.04 -1.83 -9.54
N ILE A 282 14.49 -2.11 -10.71
CA ILE A 282 14.33 -3.44 -11.29
C ILE A 282 15.14 -3.45 -12.59
N ALA A 283 16.39 -3.90 -12.48
CA ALA A 283 17.32 -4.17 -13.56
C ALA A 283 17.66 -3.00 -14.52
N ASN A 284 17.62 -1.73 -14.08
CA ASN A 284 17.58 -0.52 -14.93
C ASN A 284 16.47 -0.57 -16.02
N ILE A 285 15.39 -1.30 -15.78
CA ILE A 285 14.22 -1.41 -16.69
C ILE A 285 13.04 -0.64 -16.10
N TYR A 286 12.75 -0.83 -14.82
CA TYR A 286 11.73 -0.10 -14.10
C TYR A 286 12.24 0.44 -12.76
N MET A 287 11.74 1.58 -12.32
CA MET A 287 11.98 2.09 -10.98
C MET A 287 10.69 2.52 -10.27
N SER A 288 10.71 2.58 -8.94
CA SER A 288 9.64 3.12 -8.08
C SER A 288 10.23 4.03 -7.00
N GLN A 289 9.48 5.08 -6.61
CA GLN A 289 9.89 6.11 -5.66
C GLN A 289 8.74 6.54 -4.76
N GLY A 290 8.99 6.59 -3.44
CA GLY A 290 7.96 6.90 -2.43
C GLY A 290 7.03 5.71 -2.18
N GLN A 291 6.06 5.88 -1.27
CA GLN A 291 5.11 4.81 -0.97
C GLN A 291 4.08 4.61 -2.07
N THR A 292 3.69 3.35 -2.24
CA THR A 292 2.58 2.92 -3.09
C THR A 292 1.46 2.29 -2.24
N VAL A 293 1.83 1.72 -1.09
CA VAL A 293 0.94 1.33 0.02
C VAL A 293 0.87 2.46 1.06
N ASP A 294 -0.33 2.83 1.51
CA ASP A 294 -0.50 3.80 2.61
C ASP A 294 -0.19 3.16 3.98
N PRO A 295 0.81 3.65 4.75
CA PRO A 295 1.12 3.12 6.09
C PRO A 295 -0.04 3.30 7.08
N GLY A 296 -0.97 4.24 6.84
CA GLY A 296 -2.18 4.42 7.64
C GLY A 296 -3.06 3.16 7.70
N LEU A 297 -2.98 2.29 6.68
CA LEU A 297 -3.67 0.99 6.66
C LEU A 297 -3.10 -0.02 7.66
N LEU A 298 -1.87 0.20 8.14
CA LEU A 298 -1.12 -0.71 9.02
C LEU A 298 -1.06 -0.21 10.48
N SER A 299 -1.67 0.94 10.76
CA SER A 299 -1.59 1.64 12.04
C SER A 299 -2.15 0.79 13.19
N GLY A 300 -1.33 0.53 14.21
CA GLY A 300 -1.70 -0.24 15.40
C GLY A 300 -1.88 -1.74 15.19
N LEU A 301 -1.47 -2.29 14.04
CA LEU A 301 -1.52 -3.73 13.73
C LEU A 301 -0.16 -4.39 13.96
N SER A 302 -0.15 -5.64 14.42
CA SER A 302 1.08 -6.46 14.42
C SER A 302 1.37 -7.02 13.03
N GLN A 303 2.60 -7.49 12.81
CA GLN A 303 2.98 -8.25 11.62
C GLN A 303 2.02 -9.42 11.36
N LYS A 304 1.55 -10.08 12.43
CA LYS A 304 0.60 -11.19 12.34
C LYS A 304 -0.80 -10.74 11.90
N ASP A 305 -1.29 -9.62 12.40
CA ASP A 305 -2.58 -9.06 11.99
C ASP A 305 -2.56 -8.62 10.50
N ILE A 306 -1.45 -8.04 10.06
CA ILE A 306 -1.25 -7.64 8.66
C ILE A 306 -1.21 -8.88 7.77
N ALA A 307 -0.40 -9.90 8.12
CA ALA A 307 -0.31 -11.15 7.38
C ALA A 307 -1.66 -11.89 7.29
N ILE A 308 -2.43 -11.94 8.38
CA ILE A 308 -3.77 -12.52 8.39
C ILE A 308 -4.72 -11.72 7.47
N GLN A 309 -4.70 -10.39 7.53
CA GLN A 309 -5.54 -9.56 6.66
C GLN A 309 -5.16 -9.66 5.18
N MET A 310 -3.88 -9.92 4.85
CA MET A 310 -3.43 -10.17 3.47
C MET A 310 -4.06 -11.42 2.86
N THR A 311 -4.36 -12.47 3.63
CA THR A 311 -4.99 -13.70 3.10
C THR A 311 -6.47 -13.53 2.71
N ASN A 312 -7.09 -12.39 3.01
CA ASN A 312 -8.48 -12.08 2.70
C ASN A 312 -8.60 -10.96 1.66
N SER A 313 -8.90 -11.32 0.41
CA SER A 313 -9.09 -10.41 -0.74
C SER A 313 -10.14 -9.30 -0.54
N SER A 314 -10.98 -9.38 0.49
CA SER A 314 -11.93 -8.31 0.81
C SER A 314 -11.27 -7.11 1.50
N THR A 315 -10.15 -7.30 2.22
CA THR A 315 -9.54 -6.24 3.04
C THR A 315 -8.87 -5.16 2.19
N SER A 316 -8.75 -3.95 2.75
CA SER A 316 -7.95 -2.85 2.16
C SER A 316 -6.46 -3.20 2.11
N ILE A 317 -5.95 -3.86 3.15
CA ILE A 317 -4.56 -4.31 3.27
C ILE A 317 -4.21 -5.30 2.14
N SER A 318 -5.01 -6.35 1.97
CA SER A 318 -4.81 -7.35 0.91
C SER A 318 -4.85 -6.70 -0.49
N LYS A 319 -5.83 -5.83 -0.75
CA LYS A 319 -5.92 -5.09 -2.02
C LYS A 319 -4.72 -4.18 -2.27
N SER A 320 -4.27 -3.42 -1.27
CA SER A 320 -3.15 -2.49 -1.46
C SER A 320 -1.82 -3.23 -1.62
N ILE A 321 -1.45 -4.07 -0.66
CA ILE A 321 -0.16 -4.79 -0.67
C ILE A 321 -0.08 -5.76 -1.85
N LEU A 322 -1.09 -6.59 -2.07
CA LEU A 322 -1.02 -7.62 -3.12
C LEU A 322 -1.25 -7.05 -4.53
N GLY A 323 -1.97 -5.93 -4.64
CA GLY A 323 -2.09 -5.15 -5.87
C GLY A 323 -0.75 -4.57 -6.32
N VAL A 324 0.00 -3.96 -5.39
CA VAL A 324 1.38 -3.48 -5.63
C VAL A 324 2.31 -4.66 -5.92
N ALA A 325 2.27 -5.73 -5.11
CA ALA A 325 3.11 -6.90 -5.31
C ALA A 325 2.93 -7.54 -6.70
N ASN A 326 1.72 -7.49 -7.26
CA ASN A 326 1.45 -7.95 -8.63
C ASN A 326 2.05 -7.02 -9.71
N TYR A 327 2.07 -5.69 -9.52
CA TYR A 327 2.82 -4.79 -10.40
C TYR A 327 4.33 -5.04 -10.32
N LEU A 328 4.88 -5.19 -9.10
CA LEU A 328 6.30 -5.52 -8.90
C LEU A 328 6.65 -6.88 -9.53
N THR A 329 5.77 -7.88 -9.40
CA THR A 329 5.92 -9.18 -10.07
C THR A 329 6.00 -9.01 -11.59
N ALA A 330 5.10 -8.23 -12.20
CA ALA A 330 5.12 -7.99 -13.64
C ALA A 330 6.40 -7.26 -14.10
N GLY A 331 6.88 -6.28 -13.32
CA GLY A 331 8.16 -5.62 -13.57
C GLY A 331 9.34 -6.59 -13.54
N ILE A 332 9.36 -7.50 -12.56
CA ILE A 332 10.37 -8.55 -12.48
C ILE A 332 10.24 -9.56 -13.63
N CYS A 333 9.03 -9.89 -14.10
CA CYS A 333 8.84 -10.78 -15.26
C CYS A 333 9.43 -10.24 -16.58
N VAL A 334 9.29 -8.94 -16.84
CA VAL A 334 10.02 -8.27 -17.93
C VAL A 334 11.53 -8.34 -17.68
N ALA A 335 11.96 -8.14 -16.43
CA ALA A 335 13.38 -8.25 -16.08
C ALA A 335 13.94 -9.67 -16.22
N THR A 336 13.17 -10.74 -16.05
CA THR A 336 13.64 -12.14 -16.15
C THR A 336 13.38 -12.80 -17.50
N ASN A 337 12.78 -12.07 -18.46
CA ASN A 337 12.30 -12.62 -19.74
C ASN A 337 11.30 -13.77 -19.53
N ASP A 338 10.19 -13.48 -18.83
CA ASP A 338 9.08 -14.41 -18.56
C ASP A 338 9.44 -15.60 -17.62
N GLN A 339 10.43 -15.46 -16.72
CA GLN A 339 10.87 -16.55 -15.82
C GLN A 339 10.71 -16.26 -14.31
N PRO A 340 10.19 -17.20 -13.50
CA PRO A 340 9.70 -18.52 -13.90
C PRO A 340 8.37 -18.44 -14.66
N ALA A 341 8.22 -19.28 -15.68
CA ALA A 341 7.00 -19.33 -16.50
C ALA A 341 5.71 -19.59 -15.68
N SER A 342 5.80 -20.29 -14.55
CA SER A 342 4.68 -20.52 -13.61
C SER A 342 4.15 -19.25 -12.94
N VAL A 343 4.96 -18.18 -12.90
CA VAL A 343 4.57 -16.86 -12.36
C VAL A 343 4.25 -15.90 -13.50
N CYS A 344 5.13 -15.80 -14.48
CA CYS A 344 5.04 -14.75 -15.51
C CYS A 344 4.00 -15.04 -16.58
N LYS A 345 3.79 -16.32 -16.94
CA LYS A 345 2.73 -16.71 -17.90
C LYS A 345 1.36 -16.87 -17.24
N ALA A 346 1.21 -16.50 -15.98
CA ALA A 346 -0.11 -16.37 -15.35
C ALA A 346 -0.87 -15.21 -16.01
N SER A 347 -2.10 -15.46 -16.46
CA SER A 347 -2.87 -14.53 -17.30
C SER A 347 -3.08 -13.15 -16.66
N PHE A 348 -3.22 -13.09 -15.33
CA PHE A 348 -3.34 -11.83 -14.60
C PHE A 348 -2.02 -11.03 -14.59
N ILE A 349 -0.86 -11.69 -14.46
CA ILE A 349 0.45 -11.02 -14.54
C ILE A 349 0.69 -10.49 -15.96
N GLN A 350 0.45 -11.29 -17.00
CA GLN A 350 0.55 -10.80 -18.39
C GLN A 350 -0.47 -9.70 -18.74
N THR A 351 -1.56 -9.57 -17.98
CA THR A 351 -2.53 -8.47 -18.12
C THR A 351 -2.06 -7.19 -17.42
N ILE A 352 -1.29 -7.31 -16.34
CA ILE A 352 -0.67 -6.20 -15.60
C ILE A 352 0.60 -5.73 -16.32
N GLU A 353 1.40 -6.63 -16.88
CA GLU A 353 2.60 -6.34 -17.65
C GLU A 353 2.30 -5.42 -18.86
N LYS A 354 1.17 -5.66 -19.53
CA LYS A 354 0.68 -4.82 -20.65
C LYS A 354 0.26 -3.40 -20.23
N GLN A 355 0.18 -3.12 -18.93
CA GLN A 355 -0.09 -1.79 -18.35
C GLN A 355 1.19 -1.09 -17.89
N LEU A 356 2.36 -1.75 -17.98
CA LEU A 356 3.64 -1.14 -17.65
C LEU A 356 4.09 -0.18 -18.77
N PRO A 357 4.84 0.90 -18.44
CA PRO A 357 5.45 1.75 -19.45
C PRO A 357 6.35 0.95 -20.39
N ARG A 358 6.28 1.20 -21.71
CA ARG A 358 7.16 0.51 -22.67
C ARG A 358 8.60 0.95 -22.49
N VAL A 359 9.48 0.01 -22.16
CA VAL A 359 10.91 0.26 -22.03
C VAL A 359 11.60 0.06 -23.37
N ALA A 360 12.18 1.13 -23.90
CA ALA A 360 13.18 1.05 -24.95
C ALA A 360 14.52 0.67 -24.29
N LEU A 361 14.79 -0.63 -24.21
CA LEU A 361 16.11 -1.12 -23.79
C LEU A 361 17.18 -0.49 -24.70
N ALA A 362 18.30 -0.07 -24.10
CA ALA A 362 19.48 0.31 -24.88
C ALA A 362 19.82 -0.84 -25.82
N ARG A 363 20.12 -0.53 -27.09
CA ARG A 363 20.49 -1.58 -28.05
C ARG A 363 21.76 -2.23 -27.55
N SER A 364 21.68 -3.54 -27.29
CA SER A 364 22.84 -4.41 -27.40
C SER A 364 23.25 -4.43 -28.87
N ASP A 365 24.01 -3.41 -29.29
CA ASP A 365 24.64 -3.39 -30.60
C ASP A 365 25.56 -4.61 -30.66
N SER A 366 25.13 -5.59 -31.44
CA SER A 366 25.77 -6.90 -31.51
C SER A 366 27.25 -6.71 -31.80
N VAL A 367 28.11 -7.18 -30.88
CA VAL A 367 29.52 -7.45 -31.19
C VAL A 367 29.53 -8.65 -32.12
N ALA A 368 29.21 -8.39 -33.39
CA ALA A 368 29.35 -9.31 -34.49
C ALA A 368 30.85 -9.57 -34.62
N VAL A 369 31.30 -10.68 -34.02
CA VAL A 369 32.65 -11.19 -34.20
C VAL A 369 32.81 -11.49 -35.68
N ASN A 370 33.42 -10.55 -36.40
CA ASN A 370 33.66 -10.65 -37.83
C ASN A 370 34.71 -11.74 -38.07
N LEU A 371 34.24 -12.98 -38.13
CA LEU A 371 34.96 -14.10 -38.74
C LEU A 371 35.04 -13.84 -40.25
N THR A 372 35.88 -12.88 -40.63
CA THR A 372 36.31 -12.68 -42.02
C THR A 372 36.96 -13.96 -42.49
N SER A 373 36.25 -14.73 -43.31
CA SER A 373 36.82 -15.87 -44.01
C SER A 373 37.92 -15.35 -44.94
N LEU A 374 39.15 -15.86 -44.76
CA LEU A 374 40.22 -15.66 -45.73
C LEU A 374 39.86 -16.44 -47.00
N SER A 375 39.21 -15.74 -47.92
CA SER A 375 38.98 -16.18 -49.29
C SER A 375 40.21 -15.88 -50.12
N GLU A 376 40.82 -16.90 -50.71
CA GLU A 376 41.45 -16.79 -52.03
C GLU A 376 41.48 -18.18 -52.69
N GLY A 377 41.04 -18.25 -53.95
CA GLY A 377 40.97 -19.48 -54.73
C GLY A 377 41.93 -19.43 -55.92
N LEU A 378 42.47 -20.59 -56.32
CA LEU A 378 43.27 -20.73 -57.53
C LEU A 378 42.42 -21.28 -58.71
N PRO A 379 42.70 -20.84 -59.95
CA PRO A 379 41.94 -21.23 -61.14
C PRO A 379 42.27 -22.65 -61.64
N PRO A 380 41.39 -23.25 -62.47
CA PRO A 380 41.59 -24.61 -62.98
C PRO A 380 42.62 -24.69 -64.11
N THR A 381 43.52 -25.67 -64.04
CA THR A 381 44.38 -26.07 -65.16
C THR A 381 43.86 -27.35 -65.80
N SER A 382 43.73 -27.35 -67.13
CA SER A 382 43.40 -28.54 -67.93
C SER A 382 44.65 -29.12 -68.58
N SER A 383 44.54 -30.33 -69.14
CA SER A 383 45.57 -31.00 -69.97
C SER A 383 46.90 -31.31 -69.25
N SER A 384 47.24 -32.57 -69.00
CA SER A 384 47.61 -33.47 -70.10
C SER A 384 47.83 -34.92 -69.63
N ARG A 385 47.86 -35.86 -70.59
CA ARG A 385 48.09 -37.29 -70.36
C ARG A 385 49.28 -37.77 -71.21
N PRO A 386 50.30 -38.39 -70.63
CA PRO A 386 51.15 -39.35 -71.33
C PRO A 386 50.86 -40.80 -70.91
N ARG A 387 51.40 -41.77 -71.66
CA ARG A 387 51.13 -43.21 -71.53
C ARG A 387 52.41 -44.03 -71.81
N SER A 388 53.07 -44.49 -70.76
CA SER A 388 54.18 -45.47 -70.77
C SER A 388 54.44 -45.90 -69.31
N GLY A 389 54.98 -47.07 -68.95
CA GLY A 389 55.40 -48.24 -69.74
C GLY A 389 56.57 -48.97 -69.04
N SER A 390 56.59 -50.32 -69.07
CA SER A 390 57.44 -51.21 -68.26
C SER A 390 57.12 -51.19 -66.74
N ARG A 391 57.05 -52.28 -65.96
CA ARG A 391 57.44 -53.71 -66.05
C ARG A 391 58.89 -54.04 -65.64
N SER A 392 59.02 -55.19 -64.98
CA SER A 392 60.21 -55.80 -64.34
C SER A 392 60.53 -55.21 -62.96
N ILE A 393 60.91 -55.99 -61.94
CA ILE A 393 61.05 -57.47 -61.87
C ILE A 393 59.95 -58.04 -60.97
#